data_AF-A0A7C0YTH7-F1
#
_entry.id   AF-A0A7C0YTH7-F1
#
_cell.length_a   1.000
_cell.length_b   1.000
_cell.length_c   1.000
_cell.angle_alpha   90.00
_cell.angle_beta   90.00
_cell.angle_gamma   90.00
#
_symmetry.space_group_name_H-M   'P 1'
#
loop_
_entity.id
_entity.type
_entity.pdbx_description
1 polymer ?
#
loop_
_entity_poly.entity_id
_entity_poly.type
_entity_poly.pdbx_seq_one_letter_code
_entity_poly.pdbx_strand_id
1 'polypeptide(L)'
;MLIGYLLLAAVILVFAAMVFWNIDSRYYFGLPEIRFQGNTHLSVGMYPEGFKSVFLFSCDDLSAKTDKEDLSTLLRTLDRHGVKGTFFTIPLLDGKHQVSQELFEPAVKGGHEIA
;
A
#
# COMPACT_ATOMS: atom_id res chain seq x y z
N MET A 1 29.53 39.61 6.89
CA MET A 1 29.05 38.30 7.41
C MET A 1 27.53 38.19 7.36
N LEU A 2 26.77 39.13 7.93
CA LEU A 2 25.29 39.10 7.93
C LEU A 2 24.65 38.90 6.54
N ILE A 3 25.12 39.65 5.52
CA ILE A 3 24.60 39.54 4.14
C ILE A 3 24.83 38.14 3.53
N GLY A 4 25.96 37.50 3.85
CA GLY A 4 26.24 36.13 3.40
C GLY A 4 25.30 35.10 4.01
N TYR A 5 24.98 35.25 5.30
CA TYR A 5 23.99 34.39 5.97
C TYR A 5 22.58 34.60 5.43
N LEU A 6 22.20 35.85 5.12
CA LEU A 6 20.89 36.15 4.50
C LEU A 6 20.78 35.54 3.10
N LEU A 7 21.84 35.61 2.29
CA LEU A 7 21.87 34.98 0.97
C LEU A 7 21.78 33.45 1.08
N LEU A 8 22.52 32.84 2.01
CA LEU A 8 22.47 31.40 2.23
C LEU A 8 21.07 30.96 2.70
N ALA A 9 20.44 31.69 3.62
CA ALA A 9 19.09 31.41 4.08
C ALA A 9 18.05 31.51 2.95
N ALA A 10 18.19 32.50 2.06
CA ALA A 10 17.33 32.65 0.89
C ALA A 10 17.46 31.46 -0.07
N VAL A 11 18.69 30.99 -0.33
CA VAL A 11 18.94 29.81 -1.17
C VAL A 11 18.30 28.56 -0.56
N ILE A 12 18.45 28.35 0.75
CA ILE A 12 17.85 27.21 1.45
C ILE A 12 16.33 27.26 1.38
N LEU A 13 15.71 28.43 1.57
CA LEU A 13 14.26 28.60 1.48
C LEU A 13 13.73 28.31 0.07
N VAL A 14 14.41 28.80 -0.97
CA VAL A 14 14.03 28.51 -2.37
C VAL A 14 14.16 27.02 -2.66
N PHE A 15 15.25 26.38 -2.20
CA PHE A 15 15.45 24.95 -2.39
C PHE A 15 14.38 24.13 -1.67
N ALA A 16 14.06 24.46 -0.42
CA ALA A 16 13.00 23.82 0.35
C ALA A 16 11.63 23.97 -0.35
N ALA A 17 11.30 25.18 -0.82
CA ALA A 17 10.07 25.42 -1.56
C ALA A 17 9.97 24.59 -2.85
N MET A 18 11.07 24.41 -3.58
CA MET A 18 11.11 23.55 -4.77
C MET A 18 10.92 22.07 -4.43
N VAL A 19 11.50 21.60 -3.33
CA VAL A 19 11.32 20.20 -2.85
C VAL A 19 9.88 19.97 -2.42
N PHE A 20 9.31 20.85 -1.61
CA PHE A 20 7.90 20.75 -1.20
C PHE A 20 6.95 20.87 -2.39
N TRP A 21 7.21 21.77 -3.34
CA TRP A 21 6.45 21.84 -4.59
C TRP A 21 6.56 20.55 -5.40
N ASN A 22 7.74 19.92 -5.49
CA ASN A 22 7.91 18.67 -6.22
C ASN A 22 7.14 17.51 -5.56
N ILE A 23 7.16 17.45 -4.24
CA ILE A 23 6.41 16.46 -3.46
C ILE A 23 4.91 16.73 -3.64
N ASP A 24 4.43 17.94 -3.37
CA ASP A 24 3.01 18.27 -3.45
C ASP A 24 2.46 18.16 -4.88
N SER A 25 3.24 18.54 -5.90
CA SER A 25 2.80 18.39 -7.30
C SER A 25 2.66 16.92 -7.72
N ARG A 26 3.52 16.03 -7.21
CA ARG A 26 3.41 14.58 -7.47
C ARG A 26 2.23 13.93 -6.76
N TYR A 27 1.91 14.37 -5.54
CA TYR A 27 0.88 13.72 -4.71
C TYR A 27 -0.50 14.37 -4.82
N TYR A 28 -0.60 15.69 -5.02
CA TYR A 28 -1.87 16.43 -4.96
C TYR A 28 -2.31 17.07 -6.28
N PHE A 29 -1.38 17.38 -7.21
CA PHE A 29 -1.71 18.10 -8.46
C PHE A 29 -1.64 17.24 -9.72
N GLY A 30 -1.98 15.96 -9.60
CA GLY A 30 -2.41 15.16 -10.74
C GLY A 30 -1.30 14.94 -11.76
N LEU A 31 -0.54 13.86 -11.57
CA LEU A 31 -0.23 13.04 -12.73
C LEU A 31 -1.55 12.78 -13.47
N PRO A 32 -1.62 12.90 -14.80
CA PRO A 32 -2.86 12.61 -15.50
C PRO A 32 -3.32 11.24 -15.01
N GLU A 33 -4.56 11.17 -14.53
CA GLU A 33 -5.21 9.90 -14.25
C GLU A 33 -4.83 8.98 -15.42
N ILE A 34 -4.29 7.79 -15.13
CA ILE A 34 -4.13 6.79 -16.18
C ILE A 34 -5.56 6.44 -16.60
N ARG A 35 -6.07 7.21 -17.56
CA ARG A 35 -7.36 6.98 -18.18
C ARG A 35 -7.12 5.81 -19.11
N PHE A 36 -7.42 4.62 -18.61
CA PHE A 36 -7.62 3.46 -19.47
C PHE A 36 -8.74 3.83 -20.45
N GLN A 37 -8.37 4.39 -21.60
CA GLN A 37 -9.28 4.51 -22.73
C GLN A 37 -9.50 3.07 -23.20
N GLY A 38 -10.67 2.52 -22.87
CA GLY A 38 -11.11 1.25 -23.41
C GLY A 38 -10.99 1.34 -24.93
N ASN A 39 -10.12 0.51 -25.50
CA ASN A 39 -9.99 0.41 -26.94
C ASN A 39 -11.35 -0.06 -27.49
N THR A 40 -12.00 0.73 -28.34
CA THR A 40 -13.30 0.40 -28.95
C THR A 40 -13.29 -0.90 -29.76
N HIS A 41 -12.10 -1.43 -30.08
CA HIS A 41 -11.89 -2.69 -30.78
C HIS A 41 -11.38 -3.84 -29.89
N LEU A 42 -11.10 -3.57 -28.62
CA LEU A 42 -10.66 -4.55 -27.63
C LEU A 42 -11.48 -4.36 -26.34
N SER A 43 -12.66 -4.98 -26.29
CA SER A 43 -13.33 -5.23 -25.01
C SER A 43 -12.58 -6.34 -24.30
N VAL A 44 -11.46 -5.99 -23.66
CA VAL A 44 -10.91 -6.86 -22.62
C VAL A 44 -11.86 -6.66 -21.45
N GLY A 45 -12.63 -7.68 -21.11
CA GLY A 45 -13.27 -7.75 -19.81
C GLY A 45 -12.17 -7.78 -18.75
N MET A 46 -11.63 -6.61 -18.38
CA MET A 46 -10.54 -6.51 -17.41
C MET A 46 -10.99 -6.96 -16.03
N TYR A 47 -12.28 -6.78 -15.74
CA TYR A 47 -12.91 -7.24 -14.51
C TYR A 47 -14.10 -8.13 -14.85
N PRO A 48 -14.36 -9.17 -14.04
CA PRO A 48 -15.50 -10.07 -14.24
C PRO A 48 -16.82 -9.30 -14.14
N GLU A 49 -17.89 -9.89 -14.67
CA GLU A 49 -19.28 -9.44 -14.47
C GLU A 49 -19.59 -7.98 -14.89
N GLY A 50 -18.75 -7.37 -15.72
CA GLY A 50 -18.94 -5.99 -16.18
C GLY A 50 -18.63 -4.93 -15.12
N PHE A 51 -17.92 -5.29 -14.04
CA PHE A 51 -17.44 -4.34 -13.06
C PHE A 51 -16.48 -3.31 -13.69
N LYS A 52 -16.55 -2.07 -13.19
CA LYS A 52 -15.70 -0.96 -13.66
C LYS A 52 -14.44 -0.77 -12.79
N SER A 53 -14.41 -1.40 -11.63
CA SER A 53 -13.35 -1.26 -10.63
C SER A 53 -13.35 -2.48 -9.71
N VAL A 54 -12.19 -2.75 -9.11
CA VAL A 54 -12.01 -3.73 -8.04
C VAL A 54 -11.39 -3.03 -6.85
N PHE A 55 -11.83 -3.37 -5.64
CA PHE A 55 -11.18 -2.97 -4.39
C PHE A 55 -10.40 -4.16 -3.84
N LEU A 56 -9.14 -3.93 -3.50
CA LEU A 56 -8.25 -4.92 -2.92
C LEU A 56 -7.89 -4.48 -1.51
N PHE A 57 -7.99 -5.40 -0.55
CA PHE A 57 -7.45 -5.20 0.78
C PHE A 57 -6.11 -5.94 0.88
N SER A 58 -5.03 -5.23 1.22
CA SER A 58 -3.73 -5.83 1.48
C SER A 58 -3.23 -5.48 2.89
N CYS A 59 -2.48 -6.40 3.48
CA CYS A 59 -1.77 -6.19 4.75
C CYS A 59 -0.29 -6.51 4.54
N ASP A 60 0.56 -5.52 4.75
CA ASP A 60 2.01 -5.67 4.63
C ASP A 60 2.65 -6.05 5.97
N ASP A 61 3.89 -6.52 5.91
CA ASP A 61 4.76 -6.80 7.06
C ASP A 61 4.20 -7.79 8.11
N LEU A 62 3.42 -8.77 7.66
CA LEU A 62 2.93 -9.83 8.52
C LEU A 62 4.10 -10.73 8.95
N SER A 63 4.44 -10.73 10.24
CA SER A 63 5.67 -11.33 10.75
C SER A 63 5.43 -12.13 12.03
N ALA A 64 6.46 -12.83 12.53
CA ALA A 64 6.35 -13.59 13.78
C ALA A 64 6.07 -12.71 15.02
N LYS A 65 6.19 -11.37 14.90
CA LYS A 65 5.84 -10.41 15.95
C LYS A 65 4.42 -9.88 15.86
N THR A 66 3.69 -10.21 14.80
CA THR A 66 2.30 -9.77 14.66
C THR A 66 1.47 -10.28 15.83
N ASP A 67 0.72 -9.37 16.42
CA ASP A 67 -0.22 -9.71 17.49
C ASP A 67 -1.35 -10.60 16.95
N LYS A 68 -1.56 -11.74 17.62
CA LYS A 68 -2.54 -12.75 17.21
C LYS A 68 -3.97 -12.27 17.41
N GLU A 69 -4.23 -11.45 18.41
CA GLU A 69 -5.56 -10.92 18.71
C GLU A 69 -5.96 -9.84 17.70
N ASP A 70 -5.02 -8.97 17.32
CA ASP A 70 -5.23 -7.99 16.26
C ASP A 70 -5.48 -8.68 14.91
N LEU A 71 -4.65 -9.66 14.55
CA LEU A 71 -4.83 -10.44 13.32
C LEU A 71 -6.19 -11.16 13.31
N SER A 72 -6.58 -11.79 14.43
CA SER A 72 -7.89 -12.44 14.58
C SER A 72 -9.05 -11.46 14.42
N THR A 73 -8.92 -10.25 14.97
CA THR A 73 -9.94 -9.21 14.88
C THR A 73 -10.08 -8.68 13.45
N LEU A 74 -8.95 -8.49 12.76
CA LEU A 74 -8.92 -8.10 11.35
C LEU A 74 -9.59 -9.16 10.47
N LEU A 75 -9.19 -10.42 10.60
CA LEU A 75 -9.75 -11.53 9.81
C LEU A 75 -11.27 -11.67 10.02
N ARG A 76 -11.74 -11.61 11.28
CA ARG A 76 -13.18 -11.62 11.58
C ARG A 76 -13.92 -10.44 10.93
N THR A 77 -13.29 -9.27 10.87
CA THR A 77 -13.88 -8.10 10.24
C THR A 77 -14.01 -8.30 8.73
N LEU A 78 -12.96 -8.81 8.07
CA LEU A 78 -12.98 -9.11 6.64
C LEU A 78 -14.04 -10.17 6.31
N ASP A 79 -14.09 -11.27 7.07
CA ASP A 79 -15.07 -12.33 6.87
C ASP A 79 -16.51 -11.86 7.07
N ARG A 80 -16.77 -11.01 8.08
CA ARG A 80 -18.09 -10.41 8.31
C ARG A 80 -18.58 -9.62 7.11
N HIS A 81 -17.67 -9.00 6.36
CA HIS A 81 -17.98 -8.21 5.16
C HIS A 81 -17.82 -8.99 3.85
N GLY A 82 -17.47 -10.28 3.92
CA GLY A 82 -17.23 -11.10 2.73
C GLY A 82 -16.03 -10.64 1.90
N VAL A 83 -15.09 -9.90 2.50
CA VAL A 83 -13.91 -9.37 1.83
C VAL A 83 -12.77 -10.37 1.96
N LYS A 84 -12.10 -10.68 0.84
CA LYS A 84 -10.83 -11.41 0.84
C LYS A 84 -9.68 -10.42 0.68
N GLY A 85 -8.54 -10.79 1.24
CA GLY A 85 -7.38 -9.91 1.35
C GLY A 85 -6.10 -10.67 1.09
N THR A 86 -5.06 -9.92 0.76
CA THR A 86 -3.70 -10.43 0.49
C THR A 86 -2.78 -10.01 1.62
N PHE A 87 -2.11 -10.98 2.25
CA PHE A 87 -1.22 -10.75 3.38
C PHE A 87 0.22 -11.03 2.98
N PHE A 88 1.05 -10.00 2.97
CA PHE A 88 2.47 -10.12 2.65
C PHE A 88 3.26 -10.49 3.89
N THR A 89 3.93 -11.62 3.82
CA THR A 89 4.69 -12.16 4.95
C THR A 89 6.15 -11.78 4.85
N ILE A 90 6.72 -11.28 5.94
CA ILE A 90 8.15 -11.01 6.03
C ILE A 90 8.80 -11.91 7.06
N PRO A 91 9.94 -12.56 6.75
CA PRO A 91 10.74 -13.19 7.78
C PRO A 91 11.22 -12.10 8.76
N LEU A 92 11.39 -12.43 10.04
CA LEU A 92 12.05 -11.49 10.93
C LEU A 92 13.46 -11.20 10.38
N LEU A 93 13.87 -9.92 10.44
CA LEU A 93 15.17 -9.42 9.95
C LEU A 93 16.39 -10.17 10.53
N ASP A 94 16.20 -10.95 11.60
CA ASP A 94 17.26 -11.79 12.17
C ASP A 94 17.55 -13.07 11.38
N GLY A 95 16.74 -13.39 10.36
CA GLY A 95 16.89 -14.56 9.49
C GLY A 95 16.70 -15.90 10.18
N LYS A 96 16.36 -15.92 11.47
CA LYS A 96 16.27 -17.13 12.30
C LYS A 96 14.84 -17.55 12.59
N HIS A 97 13.91 -16.61 12.56
CA HIS A 97 12.51 -16.88 12.82
C HIS A 97 11.74 -16.82 11.49
N GLN A 98 11.66 -17.98 10.83
CA GLN A 98 10.64 -18.18 9.80
C GLN A 98 9.28 -17.92 10.45
N VAL A 99 8.39 -17.23 9.73
CA VAL A 99 7.06 -17.03 10.28
C VAL A 99 6.34 -18.37 10.33
N SER A 100 5.88 -18.77 11.52
CA SER A 100 5.20 -20.04 11.71
C SER A 100 3.91 -20.07 10.88
N GLN A 101 3.70 -21.14 10.11
CA GLN A 101 2.47 -21.35 9.34
C GLN A 101 1.22 -21.28 10.23
N GLU A 102 1.33 -21.63 11.51
CA GLU A 102 0.23 -21.57 12.48
C GLU A 102 -0.32 -20.15 12.67
N LEU A 103 0.52 -19.12 12.46
CA LEU A 103 0.07 -17.73 12.57
C LEU A 103 -0.91 -17.36 11.46
N PHE A 104 -0.76 -17.97 10.28
CA PHE A 104 -1.51 -17.61 9.07
C PHE A 104 -2.57 -18.63 8.69
N GLU A 105 -2.59 -19.80 9.34
CA GLU A 105 -3.57 -20.85 9.12
C GLU A 105 -5.03 -20.31 9.14
N PRO A 106 -5.42 -19.39 10.04
CA PRO A 106 -6.75 -18.80 10.01
C PRO A 106 -7.02 -18.00 8.73
N ALA A 107 -6.04 -17.23 8.25
CA ALA A 107 -6.15 -16.46 7.02
C ALA A 107 -6.28 -17.38 5.80
N VAL A 108 -5.45 -18.43 5.73
CA VAL A 108 -5.50 -19.44 4.65
C VAL A 108 -6.86 -20.16 4.64
N LYS A 109 -7.35 -20.62 5.81
CA LYS A 109 -8.67 -21.26 5.94
C LYS A 109 -9.82 -20.32 5.59
N GLY A 110 -9.66 -19.03 5.85
CA GLY A 110 -10.58 -17.98 5.42
C GLY A 110 -10.55 -17.72 3.92
N GLY A 111 -9.64 -18.33 3.15
CA GLY A 111 -9.52 -18.07 1.70
C GLY A 111 -8.85 -16.74 1.38
N HIS A 112 -8.05 -16.21 2.30
CA HIS A 112 -7.16 -15.08 2.06
C HIS A 112 -5.89 -15.56 1.33
N GLU A 113 -5.31 -14.67 0.54
CA GLU A 113 -4.03 -14.91 -0.12
C GLU A 113 -2.87 -14.62 0.85
N ILE A 114 -1.85 -15.47 0.82
CA ILE A 114 -0.58 -15.27 1.52
C ILE A 114 0.50 -15.09 0.47
N ALA A 115 1.19 -13.95 0.50
CA ALA A 115 2.21 -13.53 -0.45
C ALA A 115 3.59 -13.36 0.21
#